data_AF-A0A7C1TSK1-F1
#
_entry.id   AF-A0A7C1TSK1-F1
#
_cell.length_a   1.000
_cell.length_b   1.000
_cell.length_c   1.000
_cell.angle_alpha   90.00
_cell.angle_beta   90.00
_cell.angle_gamma   90.00
#
_symmetry.space_group_name_H-M   'P 1'
#
loop_
_entity.id
_entity.type
_entity.pdbx_description
1 polymer ?
#
loop_
_entity_poly.entity_id
_entity_poly.type
_entity_poly.pdbx_seq_one_letter_code
_entity_poly.pdbx_strand_id
1 'polypeptide(L)'
;MPQTIIGNWLEQLTRSVAKRDLTAHMRLVSERVQVYGLPGGQIIDYRQWKKRRHTEFSQAQLLALSYRLLNIKTITPRRLGFHVEEIMQACNGMCIFIDKDIILEREADDHWRVVEEHIHHWKLEQAKKYHE
;
A
#
# COMPACT_ATOMS: atom_id res chain seq x y z
N MET A 1 -15.97 -7.58 -11.09
CA MET A 1 -16.63 -7.09 -9.85
C MET A 1 -15.66 -6.23 -9.05
N PRO A 2 -16.11 -5.19 -8.32
CA PRO A 2 -15.23 -4.28 -7.57
C PRO A 2 -14.30 -4.98 -6.57
N GLN A 3 -14.79 -5.98 -5.83
CA GLN A 3 -13.98 -6.81 -4.93
C GLN A 3 -12.82 -7.52 -5.65
N THR A 4 -13.05 -8.02 -6.87
CA THR A 4 -12.00 -8.66 -7.68
C THR A 4 -10.93 -7.66 -8.10
N ILE A 5 -11.32 -6.42 -8.46
CA ILE A 5 -10.36 -5.37 -8.85
C ILE A 5 -9.47 -4.99 -7.65
N ILE A 6 -10.10 -4.76 -6.49
CA ILE A 6 -9.40 -4.42 -5.24
C ILE A 6 -8.46 -5.55 -4.83
N GLY A 7 -8.96 -6.80 -4.81
CA GLY A 7 -8.16 -7.97 -4.48
C GLY A 7 -6.95 -8.14 -5.39
N ASN A 8 -7.14 -8.03 -6.71
CA ASN A 8 -6.05 -8.12 -7.68
C ASN A 8 -5.03 -6.98 -7.52
N TRP A 9 -5.47 -5.77 -7.21
CA TRP A 9 -4.57 -4.64 -6.98
C TRP A 9 -3.73 -4.85 -5.71
N LEU A 10 -4.35 -5.26 -4.60
CA LEU A 10 -3.66 -5.58 -3.34
C LEU A 10 -2.65 -6.71 -3.53
N GLU A 11 -3.03 -7.76 -4.24
CA GLU A 11 -2.15 -8.88 -4.54
C GLU A 11 -0.94 -8.45 -5.38
N GLN A 12 -1.14 -7.63 -6.42
CA GLN A 12 -0.04 -7.11 -7.23
C GLN A 12 0.91 -6.24 -6.39
N LEU A 13 0.37 -5.43 -5.47
CA LEU A 13 1.17 -4.59 -4.58
C LEU A 13 2.03 -5.47 -3.65
N THR A 14 1.44 -6.48 -3.01
CA THR A 14 2.17 -7.47 -2.20
C THR A 14 3.25 -8.20 -3.01
N ARG A 15 2.92 -8.69 -4.21
CA ARG A 15 3.86 -9.40 -5.08
C ARG A 15 5.04 -8.52 -5.51
N SER A 16 4.79 -7.25 -5.80
CA SER A 16 5.85 -6.31 -6.17
C SER A 16 6.86 -6.09 -5.05
N VAL A 17 6.42 -6.07 -3.79
CA VAL A 17 7.32 -6.00 -2.62
C VAL A 17 8.09 -7.29 -2.43
N ALA A 18 7.43 -8.44 -2.49
CA ALA A 18 8.09 -9.74 -2.34
C ALA A 18 9.21 -9.95 -3.39
N LYS A 19 9.02 -9.41 -4.61
CA LYS A 19 10.00 -9.43 -5.69
C LYS A 19 10.95 -8.23 -5.69
N ARG A 20 10.74 -7.24 -4.82
CA ARG A 20 11.43 -5.95 -4.81
C ARG A 20 11.43 -5.26 -6.18
N ASP A 21 10.34 -5.43 -6.94
CA ASP A 21 10.17 -4.87 -8.27
C ASP A 21 9.58 -3.46 -8.16
N LEU A 22 10.47 -2.47 -8.09
CA LEU A 22 10.08 -1.06 -7.98
C LEU A 22 9.22 -0.61 -9.17
N THR A 23 9.55 -1.08 -10.37
CA THR A 23 8.83 -0.68 -11.59
C THR A 23 7.40 -1.21 -11.56
N ALA A 24 7.22 -2.50 -11.25
CA ALA A 24 5.90 -3.08 -11.10
C ALA A 24 5.11 -2.44 -9.95
N HIS A 25 5.77 -2.14 -8.83
CA HIS A 25 5.14 -1.45 -7.70
C HIS A 25 4.60 -0.07 -8.11
N MET A 26 5.45 0.76 -8.72
CA MET A 26 5.05 2.12 -9.08
C MET A 26 4.04 2.17 -10.23
N ARG A 27 3.89 1.12 -11.05
CA ARG A 27 2.79 1.04 -12.03
C ARG A 27 1.39 1.01 -11.39
N LEU A 28 1.31 0.62 -10.12
CA LEU A 28 0.07 0.57 -9.34
C LEU A 28 -0.26 1.89 -8.64
N VAL A 29 0.64 2.88 -8.74
CA VAL A 29 0.58 4.16 -8.03
C VAL A 29 0.45 5.28 -9.05
N SER A 30 -0.55 6.15 -8.88
CA SER A 30 -0.74 7.30 -9.76
C SER A 30 0.35 8.33 -9.52
N GLU A 31 0.78 9.04 -10.55
CA GLU A 31 1.69 10.18 -10.38
C GLU A 31 1.06 11.33 -9.57
N ARG A 32 -0.26 11.32 -9.42
CA ARG A 32 -1.03 12.25 -8.59
C ARG A 32 -1.22 11.78 -7.15
N VAL A 33 -0.62 10.65 -6.75
CA VAL A 33 -0.86 10.07 -5.42
C VAL A 33 -0.53 11.05 -4.30
N GLN A 34 -1.37 11.06 -3.26
CA GLN A 34 -1.10 11.72 -1.99
C GLN A 34 -1.35 10.75 -0.84
N VAL A 35 -0.45 10.69 0.13
CA VAL A 35 -0.63 9.89 1.35
C VAL A 35 -0.68 10.83 2.55
N TYR A 36 -1.77 10.72 3.31
CA TYR A 36 -2.08 11.53 4.47
C TYR A 36 -2.01 10.71 5.76
N GLY A 37 -2.04 11.40 6.91
CA GLY A 37 -2.14 10.77 8.23
C GLY A 37 -0.80 10.25 8.78
N LEU A 38 0.32 10.70 8.23
CA LEU A 38 1.65 10.36 8.74
C LEU A 38 2.00 11.17 10.00
N PRO A 39 2.86 10.63 10.89
CA PRO A 39 3.37 11.38 12.03
C PRO A 39 3.93 12.74 11.64
N GLY A 40 3.58 13.78 12.40
CA GLY A 40 4.03 15.15 12.14
C GLY A 40 3.30 15.87 11.01
N GLY A 41 2.19 15.32 10.48
CA GLY A 41 1.35 15.98 9.47
C GLY A 41 1.97 16.02 8.08
N GLN A 42 3.00 15.21 7.82
CA GLN A 42 3.64 15.13 6.52
C GLN A 42 2.70 14.48 5.50
N ILE A 43 2.78 14.94 4.25
CA ILE A 43 2.11 14.35 3.10
C ILE A 43 3.19 13.74 2.20
N ILE A 44 2.98 12.50 1.77
CA ILE A 44 3.87 11.83 0.80
C ILE A 44 3.26 11.89 -0.60
N ASP A 45 4.01 12.47 -1.54
CA ASP A 45 3.69 12.46 -2.97
C ASP A 45 4.32 11.26 -3.70
N TYR A 46 4.06 11.14 -5.01
CA TYR A 46 4.62 10.08 -5.87
C TYR A 46 6.14 9.98 -5.82
N ARG A 47 6.86 11.12 -5.82
CA ARG A 47 8.33 11.14 -5.85
C ARG A 47 8.90 10.67 -4.53
N GLN A 48 8.32 11.12 -3.42
CA GLN A 48 8.68 10.71 -2.08
C GLN A 48 8.37 9.22 -1.84
N TRP A 49 7.21 8.75 -2.30
CA TRP A 49 6.85 7.33 -2.24
C TRP A 49 7.87 6.49 -3.02
N LYS A 50 8.13 6.85 -4.29
CA LYS A 50 9.11 6.14 -5.14
C LYS A 50 10.49 6.09 -4.49
N LYS A 51 10.95 7.23 -3.94
CA LYS A 51 12.23 7.31 -3.23
C LYS A 51 12.26 6.36 -2.02
N ARG A 52 11.20 6.35 -1.21
CA ARG A 52 11.07 5.48 -0.04
C ARG A 52 11.12 4.00 -0.44
N ARG A 53 10.27 3.57 -1.38
CA ARG A 53 10.24 2.18 -1.88
C ARG A 53 11.56 1.78 -2.52
N HIS A 54 12.22 2.67 -3.26
CA HIS A 54 13.55 2.40 -3.82
C HIS A 54 14.58 2.08 -2.71
N THR A 55 14.66 2.92 -1.68
CA THR A 55 15.55 2.67 -0.53
C THR A 55 15.23 1.34 0.13
N GLU A 56 13.95 1.08 0.44
CA GLU A 56 13.56 -0.15 1.13
C GLU A 56 13.83 -1.40 0.29
N PHE A 57 13.67 -1.34 -1.04
CA PHE A 57 13.92 -2.46 -1.94
C PHE A 57 15.43 -2.69 -2.13
N SER A 58 16.20 -1.63 -2.39
CA SER A 58 17.66 -1.72 -2.56
C SER A 58 18.38 -2.20 -1.32
N GLN A 59 17.88 -1.87 -0.13
CA GLN A 59 18.46 -2.26 1.16
C GLN A 59 17.76 -3.45 1.81
N ALA A 60 16.81 -4.08 1.10
CA ALA A 60 16.00 -5.19 1.61
C ALA A 60 15.33 -4.91 2.97
N GLN A 61 15.00 -3.64 3.26
CA GLN A 61 14.40 -3.23 4.53
C GLN A 61 12.94 -3.67 4.68
N LEU A 62 12.21 -3.73 3.57
CA LEU A 62 10.85 -4.24 3.52
C LEU A 62 10.85 -5.63 2.90
N LEU A 63 10.41 -6.62 3.68
CA LEU A 63 10.38 -8.03 3.28
C LEU A 63 9.05 -8.44 2.68
N ALA A 64 7.94 -8.01 3.30
CA ALA A 64 6.61 -8.42 2.89
C ALA A 64 5.56 -7.35 3.21
N LEU A 65 4.49 -7.36 2.41
CA LEU A 65 3.23 -6.67 2.69
C LEU A 65 2.11 -7.69 2.70
N SER A 66 1.19 -7.55 3.65
CA SER A 66 -0.08 -8.27 3.64
C SER A 66 -1.22 -7.31 3.92
N TYR A 67 -2.39 -7.63 3.37
CA TYR A 67 -3.57 -6.78 3.47
C TYR A 67 -4.78 -7.60 3.91
N ARG A 68 -5.60 -7.00 4.76
CA ARG A 68 -6.95 -7.47 5.07
C ARG A 68 -7.94 -6.41 4.63
N LEU A 69 -8.75 -6.72 3.62
CA LEU A 69 -9.84 -5.85 3.17
C LEU A 69 -10.95 -5.86 4.23
N LEU A 70 -11.23 -4.70 4.82
CA LEU A 70 -12.23 -4.56 5.88
C LEU A 70 -13.60 -4.19 5.32
N ASN A 71 -13.65 -3.17 4.46
CA ASN A 71 -14.89 -2.72 3.84
C ASN A 71 -14.63 -1.95 2.54
N ILE A 72 -15.60 -1.94 1.64
CA ILE A 72 -15.62 -1.06 0.46
C ILE A 72 -16.53 0.13 0.75
N LYS A 73 -15.99 1.34 0.64
CA LYS A 73 -16.67 2.60 0.95
C LYS A 73 -17.30 3.25 -0.28
N THR A 74 -16.65 3.14 -1.44
CA THR A 74 -17.08 3.81 -2.68
C THR A 74 -16.91 2.89 -3.87
N ILE A 75 -17.94 2.81 -4.72
CA ILE A 75 -17.91 2.05 -5.98
C ILE A 75 -18.50 2.91 -7.08
N THR A 76 -17.68 3.28 -8.06
CA THR A 76 -18.11 3.89 -9.32
C THR A 76 -17.32 3.27 -10.48
N PRO A 77 -17.72 3.49 -11.74
CA PRO A 77 -17.00 2.93 -12.88
C PRO A 77 -15.52 3.32 -12.97
N ARG A 78 -15.12 4.46 -12.39
CA ARG A 78 -13.77 5.02 -12.47
C ARG A 78 -13.09 5.27 -11.11
N ARG A 79 -13.78 5.00 -10.00
CA ARG A 79 -13.26 5.24 -8.65
C ARG A 79 -13.72 4.17 -7.68
N LEU A 80 -12.76 3.62 -6.92
CA LEU A 80 -12.99 2.65 -5.86
C LEU A 80 -12.37 3.18 -4.58
N GLY A 81 -13.13 3.23 -3.50
CA GLY A 81 -12.64 3.60 -2.18
C GLY A 81 -12.89 2.46 -1.22
N PHE A 82 -11.88 2.07 -0.44
CA PHE A 82 -11.98 0.95 0.48
C PHE A 82 -11.02 1.09 1.66
N HIS A 83 -11.33 0.34 2.70
CA HIS A 83 -10.65 0.37 3.98
C HIS A 83 -9.91 -0.95 4.21
N VAL A 84 -8.65 -0.86 4.63
CA VAL A 84 -7.78 -2.02 4.85
C VAL A 84 -6.98 -1.89 6.14
N GLU A 85 -6.61 -3.05 6.65
CA GLU A 85 -5.40 -3.18 7.46
C GLU A 85 -4.23 -3.64 6.56
N GLU A 86 -3.10 -2.96 6.66
CA GLU A 86 -1.83 -3.34 6.08
C GLU A 86 -0.87 -3.80 7.18
N ILE A 87 -0.13 -4.87 6.91
CA ILE A 87 1.00 -5.31 7.74
C ILE A 87 2.25 -5.26 6.89
N MET A 88 3.20 -4.42 7.29
CA MET A 88 4.53 -4.32 6.71
C MET A 88 5.54 -5.09 7.56
N GLN A 89 6.19 -6.10 7.00
CA GLN A 89 7.26 -6.83 7.69
C GLN A 89 8.62 -6.28 7.28
N ALA A 90 9.37 -5.78 8.26
CA ALA A 90 10.72 -5.27 8.06
C ALA A 90 11.80 -6.34 8.30
N CYS A 91 13.00 -6.13 7.75
CA CYS A 91 14.10 -7.09 7.87
C CYS A 91 14.69 -7.24 9.27
N ASN A 92 14.46 -6.25 10.14
CA ASN A 92 14.87 -6.27 11.54
C ASN A 92 13.90 -7.06 12.45
N GLY A 93 12.94 -7.78 11.87
CA GLY A 93 11.95 -8.55 12.61
C GLY A 93 10.83 -7.70 13.21
N MET A 94 10.72 -6.42 12.86
CA MET A 94 9.59 -5.58 13.25
C MET A 94 8.46 -5.67 12.22
N CYS A 95 7.22 -5.58 12.70
CA CYS A 95 6.03 -5.40 11.90
C CYS A 95 5.41 -4.03 12.17
N ILE A 96 5.01 -3.34 11.11
CA ILE A 96 4.21 -2.13 11.18
C ILE A 96 2.80 -2.50 10.75
N PHE A 97 1.83 -2.25 11.62
CA PHE A 97 0.41 -2.42 11.33
C PHE A 97 -0.18 -1.06 11.03
N ILE A 98 -0.89 -0.93 9.93
CA ILE A 98 -1.44 0.33 9.44
C ILE A 98 -2.91 0.14 9.12
N ASP A 99 -3.76 0.93 9.76
CA ASP A 99 -5.17 1.05 9.45
C ASP A 99 -5.38 2.26 8.54
N LYS A 100 -5.93 2.06 7.34
CA LYS A 100 -6.02 3.14 6.34
C LYS A 100 -7.15 2.97 5.34
N ASP A 101 -7.49 4.09 4.71
CA ASP A 101 -8.29 4.11 3.49
C ASP A 101 -7.40 4.23 2.25
N ILE A 102 -7.87 3.60 1.17
CA ILE A 102 -7.24 3.64 -0.14
C ILE A 102 -8.30 4.06 -1.16
N ILE A 103 -7.92 4.99 -2.03
CA ILE A 103 -8.70 5.37 -3.21
C ILE A 103 -7.93 4.98 -4.47
N LEU A 104 -8.54 4.13 -5.28
CA LEU A 104 -8.09 3.84 -6.63
C LEU A 104 -8.93 4.64 -7.63
N GLU A 105 -8.25 5.14 -8.66
CA GLU A 105 -8.90 5.66 -9.86
C GLU A 105 -8.46 4.85 -11.07
N ARG A 106 -9.39 4.69 -12.02
CA ARG A 106 -9.08 4.14 -13.33
C ARG A 106 -8.64 5.28 -14.24
N GLU A 107 -7.36 5.25 -14.63
CA GLU A 107 -6.78 6.29 -15.48
C GLU A 107 -7.12 6.08 -16.96
N ALA A 108 -6.65 6.99 -17.83
CA ALA A 108 -6.99 6.99 -19.25
C ALA A 108 -6.50 5.74 -20.02
N ASP A 109 -5.50 5.05 -19.48
CA ASP A 109 -4.99 3.78 -20.00
C ASP A 109 -5.72 2.55 -19.43
N ASP A 110 -6.89 2.77 -18.81
CA ASP A 110 -7.74 1.76 -18.16
C ASP A 110 -7.08 0.98 -17.01
N HIS A 111 -5.93 1.43 -16.50
CA HIS A 111 -5.31 0.84 -15.31
C HIS A 111 -5.82 1.48 -14.04
N TRP A 112 -6.04 0.65 -13.01
CA TRP A 112 -6.38 1.11 -11.66
C TRP A 112 -5.12 1.45 -10.89
N ARG A 113 -5.03 2.69 -10.42
CA ARG A 113 -3.89 3.18 -9.64
C ARG A 113 -4.36 3.86 -8.37
N VAL A 114 -3.58 3.73 -7.30
CA VAL A 114 -3.84 4.49 -6.07
C VAL A 114 -3.56 5.96 -6.30
N VAL A 115 -4.54 6.79 -5.98
CA VAL A 115 -4.44 8.25 -6.03
C VAL A 115 -4.43 8.86 -4.62
N GLU A 116 -4.90 8.11 -3.63
CA GLU A 116 -4.94 8.60 -2.26
C GLU A 116 -4.82 7.44 -1.27
N GLU A 117 -4.04 7.64 -0.23
CA GLU A 117 -4.12 6.85 0.99
C GLU A 117 -4.30 7.77 2.19
N HIS A 118 -5.13 7.36 3.15
CA HIS A 118 -5.31 8.09 4.40
C HIS A 118 -5.10 7.15 5.57
N ILE A 119 -3.99 7.33 6.28
CA ILE A 119 -3.63 6.54 7.46
C ILE A 119 -4.39 7.08 8.67
N HIS A 120 -5.17 6.22 9.31
CA HIS A 120 -5.94 6.56 10.52
C HIS A 120 -5.16 6.21 11.78
N HIS A 121 -4.52 5.05 11.77
CA HIS A 121 -3.75 4.55 12.89
C HIS A 121 -2.58 3.71 12.40
N TRP A 122 -1.49 3.71 13.17
CA TRP A 122 -0.41 2.78 12.97
C TRP A 122 0.22 2.38 14.30
N LYS A 123 0.79 1.18 14.33
CA LYS A 123 1.55 0.68 15.47
C LYS A 123 2.73 -0.16 15.00
N LEU A 124 3.75 -0.23 15.85
CA LEU A 124 4.96 -1.00 15.65
C LEU A 124 5.01 -2.11 16.69
N GLU A 125 5.18 -3.36 16.24
CA GLU A 125 5.35 -4.51 17.12
C GLU A 125 6.51 -5.38 16.62
N GLN A 126 7.17 -6.12 17.52
CA GLN A 126 8.04 -7.21 17.08
C GLN A 126 7.19 -8.28 16.41
N ALA A 127 7.65 -8.82 15.27
CA ALA A 127 7.08 -10.01 14.70
C ALA A 127 7.15 -11.10 15.76
N LYS A 128 5.98 -11.47 16.33
CA LYS A 128 5.93 -12.60 17.24
C LYS A 128 6.53 -13.79 16.49
N LYS A 129 7.60 -14.37 17.05
CA LYS A 129 8.03 -15.71 16.69
C LYS A 129 6.86 -16.63 17.01
N TYR A 130 5.95 -16.82 16.05
CA TYR A 130 5.12 -18.02 16.03
C TYR A 130 6.06 -19.16 15.63
N HIS A 131 6.95 -19.54 16.55
CA HIS A 131 7.47 -20.88 16.60
C HIS A 131 6.39 -21.68 17.31
N GLU A 132 5.64 -22.45 16.54
CA GLU A 132 5.02 -23.71 16.92
C GLU A 132 4.61 -24.44 15.64
#